data_AF-A0A3L7R002-F1
#
_entry.id   AF-A0A3L7R002-F1
#
_cell.length_a   1.000
_cell.length_b   1.000
_cell.length_c   1.000
_cell.angle_alpha   90.00
_cell.angle_beta   90.00
_cell.angle_gamma   90.00
#
_symmetry.space_group_name_H-M   'P 1'
#
loop_
_entity.id
_entity.type
_entity.pdbx_description
1 polymer ?
#
loop_
_entity_poly.entity_id
_entity_poly.type
_entity_poly.pdbx_seq_one_letter_code
_entity_poly.pdbx_strand_id
1 'polypeptide(L)'
;PASSVKTPNPSKAPWYFLGLQEMLVYFDPWYAGVVLPSLVVFGLMALPYIDFNKKGNGYYSIEERKFSYLVYQFGFFELWITLIILGTFLRGPNWNFFGPFEYWSPYKVEVLNNVDLPQMFWVGLFDRPLPLAPAGASVLTQVGTILLREAPGLVVMGAYLLLLPPLLAVTVFRKFYAQMGFIRYMVMSNLMLLMFTLPLKMVLRWTLNLKYIISIPEISLNF
;
A
#
# COMPACT_ATOMS: atom_id res chain seq x y z
N PRO A 1 27.81 2.21 -23.82
CA PRO A 1 26.72 3.04 -24.39
C PRO A 1 25.35 2.38 -24.19
N ALA A 2 24.30 3.18 -24.01
CA ALA A 2 22.93 2.67 -23.93
C ALA A 2 22.52 1.99 -25.25
N SER A 3 21.69 0.95 -25.16
CA SER A 3 21.20 0.19 -26.31
C SER A 3 19.72 -0.12 -26.14
N SER A 4 18.91 0.07 -27.18
CA SER A 4 17.48 -0.24 -27.18
C SER A 4 17.18 -1.74 -27.22
N VAL A 5 18.15 -2.57 -27.61
CA VAL A 5 17.98 -4.03 -27.75
C VAL A 5 18.51 -4.82 -26.54
N LYS A 6 19.17 -4.15 -25.58
CA LYS A 6 19.73 -4.82 -24.40
C LYS A 6 19.35 -4.07 -23.13
N THR A 7 18.32 -4.58 -22.45
CA THR A 7 17.91 -4.10 -21.13
C THR A 7 18.76 -4.75 -20.04
N PRO A 8 19.39 -3.98 -19.14
CA PRO A 8 20.09 -4.53 -17.97
C PRO A 8 19.13 -5.32 -17.07
N ASN A 9 19.62 -6.45 -16.53
CA ASN A 9 18.87 -7.27 -15.57
C ASN A 9 19.74 -7.53 -14.32
N PRO A 10 19.35 -7.05 -13.12
CA PRO A 10 18.17 -6.23 -12.83
C PRO A 10 18.31 -4.78 -13.31
N SER A 11 17.18 -4.16 -13.69
CA SER A 11 17.12 -2.71 -13.92
C SER A 11 16.75 -2.03 -12.60
N LYS A 12 17.74 -1.44 -11.92
CA LYS A 12 17.56 -0.74 -10.64
C LYS A 12 17.49 0.78 -10.86
N ALA A 13 16.51 1.41 -10.24
CA ALA A 13 16.45 2.87 -10.14
C ALA A 13 17.60 3.40 -9.24
N PRO A 14 17.89 4.71 -9.28
CA PRO A 14 18.76 5.34 -8.28
C PRO A 14 18.29 5.03 -6.85
N TRP A 15 19.23 4.96 -5.91
CA TRP A 15 18.97 4.46 -4.55
C TRP A 15 17.81 5.17 -3.83
N TYR A 16 17.62 6.48 -4.07
CA TYR A 16 16.55 7.28 -3.46
C TYR A 16 15.16 7.01 -4.04
N PHE A 17 15.07 6.36 -5.20
CA PHE A 17 13.81 5.86 -5.78
C PHE A 17 13.58 4.36 -5.56
N LEU A 18 14.57 3.67 -5.00
CA LEU A 18 14.53 2.22 -4.88
C LEU A 18 13.44 1.73 -3.93
N GLY A 19 13.12 2.54 -2.91
CA GLY A 19 11.96 2.31 -2.04
C GLY A 19 10.65 2.26 -2.83
N LEU A 20 10.41 3.22 -3.74
CA LEU A 20 9.24 3.21 -4.62
C LEU A 20 9.25 2.01 -5.58
N GLN A 21 10.42 1.68 -6.12
CA GLN A 21 10.54 0.52 -7.00
C GLN A 21 10.18 -0.77 -6.28
N GLU A 22 10.57 -0.92 -5.01
CA GLU A 22 10.17 -2.07 -4.20
C GLU A 22 8.67 -2.10 -3.93
N MET A 23 8.00 -0.94 -3.80
CA MET A 23 6.54 -0.87 -3.67
C MET A 23 5.78 -1.42 -4.88
N LEU A 24 6.39 -1.42 -6.08
CA LEU A 24 5.78 -1.99 -7.30
C LEU A 24 5.59 -3.52 -7.24
N VAL A 25 6.22 -4.19 -6.27
CA VAL A 25 5.99 -5.62 -6.02
C VAL A 25 4.62 -5.84 -5.37
N TYR A 26 4.13 -4.86 -4.63
CA TYR A 26 2.92 -4.96 -3.80
C TYR A 26 1.72 -4.20 -4.39
N PHE A 27 1.98 -3.17 -5.19
CA PHE A 27 0.96 -2.30 -5.77
C PHE A 27 1.16 -2.11 -7.26
N ASP A 28 0.07 -1.83 -7.97
CA ASP A 28 0.14 -1.50 -9.39
C ASP A 28 0.84 -0.15 -9.63
N PRO A 29 1.42 0.06 -10.83
CA PRO A 29 2.26 1.22 -11.13
C PRO A 29 1.58 2.58 -10.92
N TRP A 30 0.26 2.68 -11.15
CA TRP A 30 -0.47 3.94 -10.95
C TRP A 30 -0.51 4.32 -9.46
N TYR A 31 -0.70 3.35 -8.57
CA TYR A 31 -0.81 3.61 -7.14
C TYR A 31 0.56 3.83 -6.52
N ALA A 32 1.52 2.93 -6.75
CA ALA A 32 2.88 3.05 -6.22
C ALA A 32 3.67 4.21 -6.85
N GLY A 33 3.47 4.49 -8.13
CA GLY A 33 4.22 5.52 -8.85
C GLY A 33 3.67 6.94 -8.72
N VAL A 34 2.34 7.09 -8.53
CA VAL A 34 1.70 8.41 -8.54
C VAL A 34 0.97 8.69 -7.23
N VAL A 35 0.07 7.81 -6.80
CA VAL A 35 -0.80 8.09 -5.66
C VAL A 35 -0.03 8.10 -4.34
N LEU A 36 0.76 7.06 -4.05
CA LEU A 36 1.54 6.98 -2.81
C LEU A 36 2.51 8.16 -2.65
N PRO A 37 3.36 8.52 -3.64
CA PRO A 37 4.20 9.72 -3.57
C PRO A 37 3.38 10.99 -3.32
N SER A 38 2.23 11.14 -3.99
CA SER A 38 1.36 12.29 -3.81
C SER A 38 0.78 12.37 -2.39
N LEU A 39 0.40 11.22 -1.82
CA LEU A 39 -0.08 11.11 -0.44
C LEU A 39 1.02 11.43 0.57
N VAL A 40 2.27 11.03 0.32
CA VAL A 40 3.42 11.37 1.16
C VAL A 40 3.63 12.89 1.17
N VAL A 41 3.65 13.53 -0.01
CA VAL A 41 3.79 14.98 -0.12
C VAL A 41 2.65 15.71 0.56
N PHE A 42 1.40 15.30 0.32
CA PHE A 42 0.23 15.86 0.98
C PHE A 42 0.29 15.69 2.49
N GLY A 43 0.73 14.51 2.97
CA GLY A 43 0.91 14.24 4.40
C GLY A 43 1.93 15.17 5.04
N LEU A 44 3.06 15.41 4.38
CA LEU A 44 4.08 16.37 4.84
C LEU A 44 3.54 17.80 4.89
N MET A 45 2.77 18.22 3.88
CA MET A 45 2.10 19.52 3.86
C MET A 45 1.02 19.65 4.95
N ALA A 46 0.39 18.54 5.33
CA ALA A 46 -0.65 18.52 6.36
C ALA A 46 -0.07 18.61 7.79
N LEU A 47 1.20 18.23 8.01
CA LEU A 47 1.84 18.19 9.33
C LEU A 47 1.64 19.47 10.17
N PRO A 48 1.84 20.70 9.66
CA PRO A 48 1.66 21.92 10.46
C PRO A 48 0.23 22.12 10.97
N TYR A 49 -0.76 21.56 10.28
CA TYR A 49 -2.18 21.72 10.59
C TYR A 49 -2.72 20.62 11.51
N ILE A 50 -2.17 19.41 11.40
CA ILE A 50 -2.57 18.28 12.25
C ILE A 50 -1.74 18.23 13.54
N ASP A 51 -0.54 18.80 13.58
CA ASP A 51 0.29 18.80 14.77
C ASP A 51 -0.05 19.94 15.74
N PHE A 52 -0.79 19.58 16.80
CA PHE A 52 -1.16 20.50 17.88
C PHE A 52 -0.09 20.64 18.96
N ASN A 53 0.92 19.76 19.02
CA ASN A 53 1.93 19.80 20.07
C ASN A 53 3.01 20.82 19.74
N LYS A 54 3.17 21.85 20.58
CA LYS A 54 4.16 22.92 20.41
C LYS A 54 5.49 22.68 21.14
N LYS A 55 5.56 21.67 22.03
CA LYS A 55 6.78 21.32 22.79
C LYS A 55 7.80 20.61 21.90
N GLY A 56 9.09 20.68 22.19
CA GLY A 56 10.13 20.06 21.35
C GLY A 56 10.30 20.73 19.98
N ASN A 57 9.91 22.00 19.85
CA ASN A 57 10.17 22.79 18.65
C ASN A 57 11.51 23.54 18.81
N GLY A 58 12.45 23.32 17.88
CA GLY A 58 13.79 23.93 17.93
C GLY A 58 14.83 23.19 18.78
N TYR A 59 14.46 22.06 19.40
CA TYR A 59 15.39 21.18 20.12
C TYR A 59 14.93 19.72 20.04
N TYR A 60 15.87 18.79 20.22
CA TYR A 60 15.57 17.35 20.14
C TYR A 60 14.98 16.84 21.46
N SER A 61 13.77 16.25 21.41
CA SER A 61 13.08 15.69 22.57
C SER A 61 12.15 14.55 22.16
N ILE A 62 12.45 13.32 22.60
CA ILE A 62 11.60 12.15 22.36
C ILE A 62 10.44 12.12 23.36
N GLU A 63 10.71 12.46 24.62
CA GLU A 63 9.73 12.32 25.71
C GLU A 63 8.50 13.21 25.50
N GLU A 64 8.69 14.42 24.98
CA GLU A 64 7.62 15.39 24.80
C GLU A 64 6.79 15.14 23.52
N ARG A 65 7.28 14.32 22.58
CA ARG A 65 6.66 14.07 21.27
C ARG A 65 6.65 12.59 20.86
N LYS A 66 6.50 11.68 21.82
CA LYS A 66 6.57 10.21 21.59
C LYS A 66 5.76 9.73 20.39
N PHE A 67 4.52 10.20 20.25
CA PHE A 67 3.66 9.82 19.12
C PHE A 67 4.24 10.25 17.76
N SER A 68 4.56 11.53 17.58
CA SER A 68 5.12 12.04 16.33
C SER A 68 6.47 11.38 16.02
N TYR A 69 7.30 11.15 17.04
CA TYR A 69 8.57 10.44 16.90
C TYR A 69 8.35 9.01 16.39
N LEU A 70 7.48 8.23 17.03
CA LEU A 70 7.20 6.84 16.63
C LEU A 70 6.61 6.76 15.21
N VAL A 71 5.67 7.63 14.87
CA VAL A 71 5.09 7.67 13.51
C VAL A 71 6.16 8.00 12.47
N TYR A 72 7.05 8.95 12.76
CA TYR A 72 8.16 9.28 11.88
C TYR A 72 9.16 8.11 11.74
N GLN A 73 9.58 7.49 12.84
CA GLN A 73 10.50 6.36 12.79
C GLN A 73 9.90 5.18 12.04
N PHE A 74 8.62 4.91 12.24
CA PHE A 74 7.93 3.86 11.51
C PHE A 74 7.84 4.19 10.00
N GLY A 75 7.35 5.37 9.63
CA GLY A 75 7.21 5.72 8.21
C GLY A 75 8.54 5.86 7.48
N PHE A 76 9.52 6.52 8.09
CA PHE A 76 10.81 6.80 7.46
C PHE A 76 11.80 5.65 7.61
N PHE A 77 12.11 5.20 8.83
CA PHE A 77 13.11 4.14 8.99
C PHE A 77 12.55 2.76 8.65
N GLU A 78 11.44 2.37 9.28
CA GLU A 78 10.93 1.00 9.12
C GLU A 78 10.36 0.75 7.73
N LEU A 79 9.57 1.67 7.17
CA LEU A 79 9.02 1.50 5.82
C LEU A 79 10.03 1.96 4.76
N TRP A 80 10.42 3.24 4.75
CA TRP A 80 11.18 3.79 3.61
C TRP A 80 12.61 3.23 3.49
N ILE A 81 13.40 3.29 4.56
CA ILE A 81 14.81 2.85 4.53
C ILE A 81 14.90 1.33 4.36
N THR A 82 14.07 0.55 5.05
CA THR A 82 14.07 -0.92 4.89
C THR A 82 13.77 -1.32 3.45
N LEU A 83 12.78 -0.72 2.78
CA LEU A 83 12.49 -1.02 1.37
C LEU A 83 13.67 -0.68 0.45
N ILE A 84 14.40 0.41 0.71
CA ILE A 84 15.62 0.75 -0.04
C ILE A 84 16.70 -0.32 0.19
N ILE A 85 16.91 -0.79 1.42
CA ILE A 85 17.88 -1.84 1.73
C ILE A 85 17.50 -3.15 1.02
N LEU A 86 16.23 -3.56 1.08
CA LEU A 86 15.71 -4.75 0.38
C LEU A 86 15.96 -4.64 -1.13
N GLY A 87 15.58 -3.53 -1.74
CA GLY A 87 15.81 -3.27 -3.17
C GLY A 87 17.29 -3.26 -3.55
N THR A 88 18.16 -2.73 -2.67
CA THR A 88 19.58 -2.54 -2.98
C THR A 88 20.31 -3.86 -2.91
N PHE A 89 20.14 -4.59 -1.81
CA PHE A 89 20.99 -5.72 -1.46
C PHE A 89 20.33 -7.09 -1.68
N LEU A 90 19.00 -7.17 -1.70
CA LEU A 90 18.29 -8.46 -1.75
C LEU A 90 17.50 -8.67 -3.05
N ARG A 91 17.30 -7.63 -3.87
CA ARG A 91 16.71 -7.78 -5.22
C ARG A 91 17.77 -8.08 -6.27
N GLY A 92 17.66 -9.26 -6.87
CA GLY A 92 18.56 -9.75 -7.92
C GLY A 92 17.90 -9.81 -9.31
N PRO A 93 18.40 -10.68 -10.21
CA PRO A 93 17.83 -10.86 -11.54
C PRO A 93 16.32 -11.12 -11.52
N ASN A 94 15.60 -10.58 -12.51
CA ASN A 94 14.14 -10.64 -12.65
C ASN A 94 13.36 -10.03 -11.46
N TRP A 95 14.03 -9.18 -10.67
CA TRP A 95 13.48 -8.63 -9.42
C TRP A 95 13.11 -9.70 -8.38
N ASN A 96 13.69 -10.89 -8.47
CA ASN A 96 13.48 -11.93 -7.46
C ASN A 96 14.20 -11.58 -6.16
N PHE A 97 13.68 -12.10 -5.05
CA PHE A 97 14.31 -11.97 -3.75
C PHE A 97 15.45 -12.99 -3.62
N PHE A 98 16.59 -12.53 -3.12
CA PHE A 98 17.73 -13.38 -2.77
C PHE A 98 18.09 -13.11 -1.31
N GLY A 99 18.15 -14.18 -0.52
CA GLY A 99 18.52 -14.09 0.89
C GLY A 99 19.97 -13.63 1.07
N PRO A 100 20.36 -13.24 2.30
CA PRO A 100 21.75 -12.99 2.63
C PRO A 100 22.62 -14.19 2.21
N PHE A 101 23.68 -13.91 1.45
CA PHE A 101 24.64 -14.90 0.93
C PHE A 101 24.09 -15.92 -0.09
N GLU A 102 22.85 -15.78 -0.56
CA GLU A 102 22.32 -16.61 -1.65
C GLU A 102 22.97 -16.23 -2.99
N TYR A 103 23.37 -17.21 -3.80
CA TYR A 103 23.92 -16.95 -5.13
C TYR A 103 22.84 -16.45 -6.09
N TRP A 104 23.14 -15.36 -6.80
CA TRP A 104 22.20 -14.74 -7.74
C TRP A 104 22.16 -15.48 -9.07
N SER A 105 21.30 -16.50 -9.15
CA SER A 105 21.04 -17.23 -10.39
C SER A 105 19.96 -16.51 -11.24
N PRO A 106 20.25 -16.17 -12.51
CA PRO A 106 19.25 -15.62 -13.43
C PRO A 106 18.10 -16.59 -13.75
N TYR A 107 18.31 -17.89 -13.49
CA TYR A 107 17.33 -18.95 -13.76
C TYR A 107 16.40 -19.24 -12.58
N LYS A 108 16.53 -18.49 -11.48
CA LYS A 108 15.55 -18.56 -10.39
C LYS A 108 14.20 -18.06 -10.92
N VAL A 109 13.18 -18.91 -10.86
CA VAL A 109 11.80 -18.56 -11.23
C VAL A 109 10.95 -18.75 -9.98
N GLU A 110 10.53 -17.65 -9.36
CA GLU A 110 9.57 -17.70 -8.26
C GLU A 110 8.16 -17.76 -8.81
N VAL A 111 7.44 -18.84 -8.48
CA VAL A 111 6.04 -19.02 -8.87
C VAL A 111 5.16 -18.22 -7.93
N LEU A 112 4.93 -16.95 -8.27
CA LEU A 112 3.97 -16.11 -7.57
C LEU A 112 2.56 -16.43 -8.09
N ASN A 113 1.90 -17.40 -7.43
CA ASN A 113 0.49 -17.69 -7.66
C ASN A 113 -0.35 -16.50 -7.15
N ASN A 114 -0.64 -15.57 -8.04
CA ASN A 114 -1.40 -14.38 -7.70
C ASN A 114 -2.86 -14.75 -7.49
N VAL A 115 -3.37 -14.47 -6.29
CA VAL A 115 -4.78 -14.65 -5.95
C VAL A 115 -5.38 -13.30 -5.63
N ASP A 116 -6.54 -13.01 -6.19
CA ASP A 116 -7.28 -11.77 -5.93
C ASP A 116 -8.34 -12.00 -4.84
N LEU A 117 -8.64 -10.96 -4.07
CA LEU A 117 -9.62 -11.05 -2.98
C LEU A 117 -11.02 -11.46 -3.46
N PRO A 118 -11.57 -10.95 -4.58
CA PRO A 118 -12.82 -11.46 -5.15
C PRO A 118 -12.76 -12.96 -5.43
N GLN A 119 -11.62 -13.49 -5.89
CA GLN A 119 -11.46 -14.92 -6.14
C GLN A 119 -11.46 -15.71 -4.84
N MET A 120 -10.75 -15.25 -3.81
CA MET A 120 -10.78 -15.87 -2.48
C MET A 120 -12.20 -15.92 -1.91
N PHE A 121 -12.99 -14.87 -2.14
CA PHE A 121 -14.35 -14.78 -1.65
C PHE A 121 -15.34 -15.62 -2.47
N TRP A 122 -15.47 -15.37 -3.77
CA TRP A 122 -16.47 -16.04 -4.60
C TRP A 122 -16.15 -17.51 -4.84
N VAL A 123 -14.90 -17.80 -5.26
CA VAL A 123 -14.47 -19.16 -5.60
C VAL A 123 -14.08 -19.91 -4.34
N GLY A 124 -13.28 -19.29 -3.47
CA GLY A 124 -12.75 -19.95 -2.27
C GLY A 124 -13.78 -20.19 -1.17
N LEU A 125 -14.59 -19.18 -0.83
CA LEU A 125 -15.54 -19.27 0.30
C LEU A 125 -16.93 -19.75 -0.13
N PHE A 126 -17.42 -19.33 -1.31
CA PHE A 126 -18.77 -19.63 -1.77
C PHE A 126 -18.86 -20.71 -2.85
N ASP A 127 -17.74 -21.21 -3.36
CA ASP A 127 -17.66 -22.18 -4.46
C ASP A 127 -18.49 -21.75 -5.69
N ARG A 128 -18.45 -20.45 -5.99
CA ARG A 128 -19.13 -19.83 -7.14
C ARG A 128 -18.12 -19.26 -8.11
N PRO A 129 -18.38 -19.35 -9.43
CA PRO A 129 -17.55 -18.65 -10.41
C PRO A 129 -17.63 -17.13 -10.17
N LEU A 130 -16.56 -16.43 -10.55
CA LEU A 130 -16.53 -14.97 -10.50
C LEU A 130 -17.71 -14.40 -11.30
N PRO A 131 -18.48 -13.44 -10.74
CA PRO A 131 -19.54 -12.78 -11.50
C PRO A 131 -18.97 -12.09 -12.75
N LEU A 132 -19.44 -12.49 -13.93
CA LEU A 132 -19.05 -11.93 -15.22
C LEU A 132 -20.27 -11.34 -15.93
N ALA A 133 -20.10 -10.18 -16.55
CA ALA A 133 -21.14 -9.56 -17.36
C ALA A 133 -21.42 -10.40 -18.61
N PRO A 134 -22.70 -10.65 -18.98
CA PRO A 134 -23.02 -11.28 -20.25
C PRO A 134 -22.51 -10.45 -21.44
N ALA A 135 -22.02 -11.12 -22.49
CA ALA A 135 -21.59 -10.45 -23.70
C ALA A 135 -22.77 -9.70 -24.34
N GLY A 136 -22.61 -8.39 -24.56
CA GLY A 136 -23.66 -7.51 -25.11
C GLY A 136 -24.64 -6.92 -24.08
N ALA A 137 -24.40 -7.11 -22.78
CA ALA A 137 -25.22 -6.51 -21.73
C ALA A 137 -25.09 -4.97 -21.73
N SER A 138 -26.15 -4.27 -21.30
CA SER A 138 -26.17 -2.82 -21.14
C SER A 138 -25.05 -2.33 -20.22
N VAL A 139 -24.57 -1.10 -20.41
CA VAL A 139 -23.53 -0.48 -19.57
C VAL A 139 -23.90 -0.55 -18.09
N LEU A 140 -25.17 -0.32 -17.73
CA LEU A 140 -25.64 -0.40 -16.35
C LEU A 140 -25.49 -1.81 -15.76
N THR A 141 -25.81 -2.84 -16.54
CA THR A 141 -25.65 -4.24 -16.10
C THR A 141 -24.19 -4.63 -15.98
N GLN A 142 -23.31 -4.14 -16.85
CA GLN A 142 -21.87 -4.37 -16.76
C GLN A 142 -21.30 -3.75 -15.48
N VAL A 143 -21.62 -2.48 -15.22
CA VAL A 143 -21.18 -1.79 -13.99
C VAL A 143 -21.72 -2.49 -12.75
N GLY A 144 -23.00 -2.90 -12.76
CA GLY A 144 -23.59 -3.65 -11.64
C GLY A 144 -22.87 -4.97 -11.37
N THR A 145 -22.50 -5.72 -12.41
CA THR A 145 -21.75 -6.98 -12.24
C THR A 145 -20.32 -6.75 -11.75
N ILE A 146 -19.65 -5.69 -12.18
CA ILE A 146 -18.31 -5.32 -11.69
C ILE A 146 -18.38 -4.95 -10.20
N LEU A 147 -19.36 -4.12 -9.81
CA LEU A 147 -19.55 -3.76 -8.41
C LEU A 147 -19.87 -4.97 -7.53
N LEU A 148 -20.66 -5.93 -8.04
CA LEU A 148 -20.92 -7.18 -7.34
C LEU A 148 -19.66 -8.03 -7.20
N ARG A 149 -18.89 -8.19 -8.28
CA ARG A 149 -17.63 -8.94 -8.31
C ARG A 149 -16.66 -8.39 -7.26
N GLU A 150 -16.46 -7.08 -7.26
CA GLU A 150 -15.52 -6.36 -6.38
C GLU A 150 -16.10 -5.97 -5.02
N ALA A 151 -17.38 -6.31 -4.74
CA ALA A 151 -18.05 -5.95 -3.49
C ALA A 151 -17.24 -6.33 -2.23
N PRO A 152 -16.61 -7.53 -2.13
CA PRO A 152 -15.81 -7.87 -0.96
C PRO A 152 -14.64 -6.89 -0.75
N GLY A 153 -13.93 -6.56 -1.83
CA GLY A 153 -12.81 -5.61 -1.79
C GLY A 153 -13.25 -4.19 -1.45
N LEU A 154 -14.34 -3.72 -2.07
CA LEU A 154 -14.91 -2.40 -1.82
C LEU A 154 -15.41 -2.27 -0.37
N VAL A 155 -16.04 -3.31 0.17
CA VAL A 155 -16.49 -3.33 1.57
C VAL A 155 -15.32 -3.32 2.52
N VAL A 156 -14.27 -4.13 2.28
CA VAL A 156 -13.06 -4.14 3.12
C VAL A 156 -12.38 -2.78 3.09
N MET A 157 -12.20 -2.18 1.91
CA MET A 157 -11.58 -0.86 1.76
C MET A 157 -12.41 0.26 2.37
N GLY A 158 -13.74 0.23 2.17
CA GLY A 158 -14.66 1.18 2.78
C GLY A 158 -14.68 1.07 4.30
N ALA A 159 -14.68 -0.15 4.85
CA ALA A 159 -14.56 -0.36 6.28
C ALA A 159 -13.22 0.15 6.81
N TYR A 160 -12.13 -0.10 6.09
CA TYR A 160 -10.79 0.32 6.47
C TYR A 160 -10.62 1.85 6.46
N LEU A 161 -11.10 2.56 5.43
CA LEU A 161 -10.88 4.01 5.30
C LEU A 161 -12.00 4.87 5.91
N LEU A 162 -13.24 4.36 5.99
CA LEU A 162 -14.40 5.17 6.44
C LEU A 162 -14.91 4.77 7.82
N LEU A 163 -14.94 3.48 8.14
CA LEU A 163 -15.47 3.01 9.43
C LEU A 163 -14.39 2.96 10.52
N LEU A 164 -13.18 2.54 10.18
CA LEU A 164 -12.09 2.40 11.14
C LEU A 164 -11.66 3.74 11.80
N PRO A 165 -11.57 4.89 11.09
CA PRO A 165 -11.17 6.12 11.75
C PRO A 165 -12.15 6.59 12.85
N PRO A 166 -13.48 6.66 12.62
CA PRO A 166 -14.42 6.95 13.71
C PRO A 166 -14.33 5.94 14.87
N LEU A 167 -14.10 4.66 14.58
CA LEU A 167 -13.90 3.64 15.63
C LEU A 167 -12.64 3.89 16.44
N LEU A 168 -11.53 4.28 15.80
CA LEU A 168 -10.29 4.66 16.47
C LEU A 168 -10.48 5.93 17.31
N ALA A 169 -11.31 6.87 16.87
CA ALA A 169 -11.64 8.08 17.63
C ALA A 169 -12.33 7.73 18.94
N VAL A 170 -13.23 6.74 18.91
CA VAL A 170 -13.98 6.28 20.09
C VAL A 170 -13.22 5.25 20.92
N THR A 171 -12.02 4.80 20.52
CA THR A 171 -11.26 3.77 21.26
C THR A 171 -9.86 4.26 21.65
N VAL A 172 -8.89 4.19 20.75
CA VAL A 172 -7.46 4.43 21.01
C VAL A 172 -7.12 5.93 20.93
N PHE A 173 -7.70 6.66 19.98
CA PHE A 173 -7.37 8.05 19.68
C PHE A 173 -8.36 9.07 20.26
N ARG A 174 -9.10 8.70 21.32
CA ARG A 174 -10.05 9.60 22.01
C ARG A 174 -9.47 10.97 22.35
N LYS A 175 -8.27 10.99 22.93
CA LYS A 175 -7.58 12.23 23.32
C LYS A 175 -7.20 13.09 22.12
N PHE A 176 -6.71 12.46 21.05
CA PHE A 176 -6.35 13.15 19.80
C PHE A 176 -7.59 13.75 19.13
N TYR A 177 -8.68 12.98 19.05
CA TYR A 177 -9.94 13.45 18.49
C TYR A 177 -10.49 14.68 19.24
N ALA A 178 -10.49 14.64 20.57
CA ALA A 178 -10.95 15.76 21.40
C ALA A 178 -10.12 17.05 21.22
N GLN A 179 -8.81 16.93 20.94
CA GLN A 179 -7.92 18.08 20.79
C GLN A 179 -7.87 18.63 19.36
N MET A 180 -7.98 17.76 18.34
CA MET A 180 -7.86 18.13 16.93
C MET A 180 -9.19 18.56 16.29
N GLY A 181 -10.31 18.06 16.81
CA GLY A 181 -11.61 18.15 16.16
C GLY A 181 -11.73 17.20 14.96
N PHE A 182 -12.94 17.10 14.40
CA PHE A 182 -13.30 16.06 13.43
C PHE A 182 -12.43 16.06 12.16
N ILE A 183 -12.32 17.20 11.47
CA ILE A 183 -11.67 17.26 10.15
C ILE A 183 -10.17 16.92 10.24
N ARG A 184 -9.43 17.56 11.16
CA ARG A 184 -7.99 17.33 11.34
C ARG A 184 -7.71 15.91 11.78
N TYR A 185 -8.55 15.37 12.66
CA TYR A 185 -8.47 13.98 13.05
C TYR A 185 -8.66 13.04 11.85
N MET A 186 -9.73 13.23 11.06
CA MET A 186 -10.03 12.38 9.90
C MET A 186 -8.90 12.38 8.87
N VAL A 187 -8.30 13.54 8.62
CA VAL A 187 -7.13 13.64 7.73
C VAL A 187 -5.94 12.87 8.30
N MET A 188 -5.59 13.11 9.57
CA MET A 188 -4.47 12.43 10.23
C MET A 188 -4.66 10.91 10.26
N SER A 189 -5.83 10.43 10.67
CA SER A 189 -6.12 9.00 10.77
C SER A 189 -6.11 8.33 9.39
N ASN A 190 -6.68 8.96 8.35
CA ASN A 190 -6.65 8.38 7.00
C ASN A 190 -5.24 8.32 6.43
N LEU A 191 -4.43 9.36 6.62
CA LEU A 191 -3.03 9.34 6.20
C LEU A 191 -2.24 8.23 6.91
N MET A 192 -2.47 8.04 8.21
CA MET A 192 -1.87 6.94 8.95
C MET A 192 -2.33 5.58 8.42
N LEU A 193 -3.62 5.39 8.18
CA LEU A 193 -4.15 4.13 7.64
C LEU A 193 -3.59 3.84 6.24
N LEU A 194 -3.50 4.84 5.37
CA LEU A 194 -2.87 4.68 4.05
C LEU A 194 -1.38 4.31 4.17
N MET A 195 -0.66 4.88 5.14
CA MET A 195 0.72 4.48 5.45
C MET A 195 0.78 3.03 5.95
N PHE A 196 -0.12 2.61 6.84
CA PHE A 196 -0.20 1.23 7.35
C PHE A 196 -0.70 0.22 6.32
N THR A 197 -1.32 0.68 5.22
CA THR A 197 -1.78 -0.20 4.15
C THR A 197 -0.61 -0.90 3.47
N LEU A 198 0.54 -0.24 3.37
CA LEU A 198 1.74 -0.81 2.77
C LEU A 198 2.24 -2.07 3.51
N PRO A 199 2.61 -2.01 4.80
CA PRO A 199 3.04 -3.21 5.52
C PRO A 199 1.94 -4.25 5.63
N LEU A 200 0.67 -3.84 5.76
CA LEU A 200 -0.46 -4.77 5.72
C LEU A 200 -0.51 -5.54 4.40
N LYS A 201 -0.36 -4.85 3.26
CA LYS A 201 -0.32 -5.45 1.93
C LYS A 201 0.88 -6.38 1.78
N MET A 202 2.05 -6.02 2.32
CA MET A 202 3.24 -6.89 2.32
C MET A 202 2.97 -8.20 3.05
N VAL A 203 2.35 -8.14 4.24
CA VAL A 203 2.00 -9.34 5.02
C VAL A 203 0.97 -10.20 4.27
N LEU A 204 -0.08 -9.59 3.70
CA LEU A 204 -1.07 -10.31 2.89
C LEU A 204 -0.43 -10.97 1.66
N ARG A 205 0.54 -10.30 1.05
CA ARG A 205 1.29 -10.82 -0.10
C ARG A 205 2.13 -12.03 0.30
N TRP A 206 2.82 -12.00 1.43
CA TRP A 206 3.67 -13.10 1.87
C TRP A 206 2.91 -14.29 2.45
N THR A 207 1.77 -14.06 3.09
CA THR A 207 1.01 -15.12 3.79
C THR A 207 -0.06 -15.76 2.92
N LEU A 208 -0.76 -14.97 2.09
CA LEU A 208 -1.91 -15.42 1.31
C LEU A 208 -1.69 -15.32 -0.20
N ASN A 209 -0.52 -14.87 -0.64
CA ASN A 209 -0.24 -14.53 -2.04
C ASN A 209 -1.26 -13.54 -2.67
N LEU A 210 -1.92 -12.75 -1.82
CA LEU A 210 -2.94 -11.80 -2.25
C LEU A 210 -2.31 -10.70 -3.10
N LYS A 211 -2.71 -10.61 -4.36
CA LYS A 211 -2.22 -9.57 -5.28
C LYS A 211 -3.12 -8.34 -5.24
N TYR A 212 -4.41 -8.50 -5.52
CA TYR A 212 -5.36 -7.39 -5.53
C TYR A 212 -6.47 -7.57 -4.49
N ILE A 213 -6.73 -6.50 -3.73
CA ILE A 213 -7.92 -6.32 -2.89
C ILE A 213 -9.10 -5.92 -3.78
N ILE A 214 -8.86 -5.04 -4.77
CA ILE A 214 -9.83 -4.64 -5.79
C ILE A 214 -9.16 -4.82 -7.16
N SER A 215 -9.82 -5.50 -8.08
CA SER A 215 -9.32 -5.78 -9.44
C SER A 215 -10.36 -5.40 -10.47
N ILE A 216 -10.16 -4.27 -11.16
CA ILE A 216 -11.02 -3.80 -12.25
C ILE A 216 -10.16 -3.65 -13.52
N PRO A 217 -9.90 -4.77 -14.24
CA PRO A 217 -9.10 -4.76 -15.46
C PRO A 217 -9.68 -3.86 -16.55
N GLU A 218 -11.00 -3.66 -16.57
CA GLU A 218 -11.72 -2.91 -17.60
C GLU A 218 -11.29 -1.43 -17.69
N ILE A 219 -10.83 -0.86 -16.57
CA ILE A 219 -10.33 0.52 -16.50
C ILE A 219 -8.90 0.59 -15.94
N SER A 220 -8.18 -0.54 -15.91
CA SER A 220 -6.83 -0.65 -15.33
C SER A 220 -6.75 -0.17 -13.87
N LEU A 221 -7.81 -0.34 -13.09
CA LEU A 221 -7.86 0.04 -11.69
C LEU A 221 -7.74 -1.21 -10.82
N ASN A 222 -6.52 -1.46 -10.36
CA ASN A 222 -6.24 -2.53 -9.41
C ASN A 222 -5.53 -1.98 -8.17
N PHE A 223 -5.93 -2.46 -7.00
CA PHE A 223 -5.45 -2.03 -5.69
C PHE A 223 -5.20 -3.24 -4.79
#